data_AF-A0A821U2H6-F1
#
_entry.id   AF-A0A821U2H6-F1
#
_cell.length_a   1.000
_cell.length_b   1.000
_cell.length_c   1.000
_cell.angle_alpha   90.00
_cell.angle_beta   90.00
_cell.angle_gamma   90.00
#
_symmetry.space_group_name_H-M   'P 1'
#
loop_
_entity.id
_entity.type
_entity.pdbx_description
1 polymer ?
#
loop_
_entity_poly.entity_id
_entity_poly.type
_entity_poly.pdbx_seq_one_letter_code
_entity_poly.pdbx_strand_id
1 'polypeptide(L)' 'SENIYMADYGNHQLVCWPKEAKEGIVFATGDGEKDDTNQLYYPWGLSIDQHGYLYVADHSSHRIQRFPLKKD' A
#
# COMPACT_ATOMS: atom_id res chain seq x y z
N SER A 1 -1.27 13.98 -8.30
CA SER A 1 -2.60 13.35 -8.26
C SER A 1 -3.23 13.68 -6.92
N GLU A 2 -4.54 13.83 -6.85
CA GLU A 2 -5.28 14.03 -5.58
C GLU A 2 -5.76 12.69 -5.00
N ASN A 3 -5.02 11.61 -5.27
CA ASN A 3 -5.36 10.29 -4.77
C ASN A 3 -4.92 10.19 -3.31
N ILE A 4 -5.75 9.55 -2.48
CA ILE A 4 -5.43 9.24 -1.09
C ILE A 4 -5.02 7.78 -1.01
N TYR A 5 -3.84 7.50 -0.46
CA TYR A 5 -3.37 6.13 -0.21
C TYR A 5 -3.45 5.85 1.27
N MET A 6 -4.02 4.70 1.63
CA MET A 6 -4.27 4.31 3.02
C MET A 6 -3.84 2.87 3.24
N ALA A 7 -3.33 2.61 4.44
CA ALA A 7 -3.06 1.28 4.93
C ALA A 7 -4.30 0.81 5.70
N ASP A 8 -4.97 -0.21 5.18
CA ASP A 8 -6.09 -0.84 5.84
C ASP A 8 -5.56 -2.00 6.69
N TYR A 9 -5.02 -1.61 7.84
CA TYR A 9 -4.19 -2.42 8.73
C TYR A 9 -4.78 -3.82 8.98
N GLY A 10 -6.05 -3.90 9.40
CA GLY A 10 -6.68 -5.17 9.77
C GLY A 10 -7.00 -6.08 8.58
N ASN A 11 -7.07 -5.51 7.38
CA ASN A 11 -7.34 -6.24 6.15
C ASN A 11 -6.07 -6.56 5.36
N HIS A 12 -4.88 -6.29 5.94
CA HIS A 12 -3.59 -6.61 5.32
C HIS A 12 -3.43 -6.02 3.91
N GLN A 13 -4.00 -4.85 3.65
CA GLN A 13 -4.08 -4.30 2.31
C GLN A 13 -3.78 -2.81 2.27
N LEU A 14 -3.49 -2.33 1.07
CA LEU A 14 -3.39 -0.91 0.78
C LEU A 14 -4.47 -0.51 -0.21
N VAL A 15 -5.11 0.62 0.07
CA VAL A 15 -6.24 1.14 -0.68
C VAL A 15 -5.88 2.51 -1.26
N CYS A 16 -6.20 2.71 -2.53
CA CYS A 16 -6.14 3.99 -3.23
C CYS A 16 -7.55 4.54 -3.36
N TRP A 17 -7.78 5.77 -2.95
CA TRP A 17 -9.00 6.51 -3.22
C TRP A 17 -8.71 7.57 -4.26
N PRO A 18 -9.07 7.36 -5.54
CA PRO A 18 -8.96 8.40 -6.55
C PRO A 18 -9.82 9.61 -6.18
N LYS A 19 -9.41 10.79 -6.65
CA LYS A 19 -10.22 12.00 -6.48
C LYS A 19 -11.66 11.76 -6.95
N GLU A 20 -12.63 12.21 -6.17
CA GLU A 20 -14.08 12.11 -6.48
C GLU A 20 -14.65 10.68 -6.59
N ALA A 21 -13.84 9.64 -6.35
CA ALA A 21 -14.33 8.28 -6.31
C ALA A 21 -15.29 8.07 -5.13
N LYS A 22 -16.26 7.17 -5.31
CA LYS A 22 -17.21 6.76 -4.26
C LYS A 22 -16.73 5.54 -3.47
N GLU A 23 -15.71 4.86 -3.96
CA GLU A 23 -15.15 3.65 -3.37
C GLU A 23 -13.63 3.64 -3.54
N GLY A 24 -12.96 2.96 -2.61
CA GLY A 24 -11.54 2.72 -2.66
C GLY A 24 -11.20 1.53 -3.57
N ILE A 25 -10.04 1.61 -4.20
CA ILE A 25 -9.48 0.55 -5.04
C ILE A 25 -8.37 -0.12 -4.24
N VAL A 26 -8.49 -1.42 -3.99
CA VAL A 26 -7.40 -2.22 -3.44
C VAL A 26 -6.28 -2.28 -4.47
N PHE A 27 -5.07 -1.85 -4.10
CA PHE A 27 -3.92 -1.84 -5.02
C PHE A 27 -2.80 -2.80 -4.62
N ALA A 28 -2.77 -3.26 -3.36
CA ALA A 28 -1.85 -4.30 -2.88
C ALA A 28 -2.50 -5.04 -1.69
N THR A 29 -2.24 -6.34 -1.56
CA THR A 29 -2.87 -7.23 -0.56
C THR A 29 -1.86 -8.09 0.18
N GLY A 30 -2.34 -8.80 1.19
CA GLY A 30 -1.64 -9.78 2.02
C GLY A 30 -2.44 -11.08 2.09
N ASP A 31 -2.60 -11.78 0.97
CA ASP A 31 -3.35 -13.04 0.86
C ASP A 31 -2.47 -14.31 0.99
N GLY A 32 -1.15 -14.13 1.10
CA GLY A 32 -0.16 -15.20 1.22
C GLY A 32 0.60 -15.19 2.56
N GLU A 33 1.72 -15.91 2.58
CA GLU A 33 2.57 -15.99 3.77
C GLU A 33 3.18 -14.63 4.10
N LYS A 34 3.27 -14.33 5.39
CA LYS A 34 3.76 -13.06 5.93
C LYS A 34 5.11 -12.61 5.33
N ASP A 35 6.01 -13.56 5.09
CA ASP A 35 7.39 -13.29 4.69
C ASP A 35 7.59 -13.29 3.16
N ASP A 36 6.56 -13.64 2.38
CA ASP A 36 6.63 -13.60 0.92
C ASP A 36 6.85 -12.16 0.43
N THR A 37 7.68 -11.98 -0.60
CA THR A 37 8.18 -10.67 -1.03
C THR A 37 7.12 -9.71 -1.57
N ASN A 38 5.92 -10.20 -1.90
CA ASN A 38 4.82 -9.42 -2.46
C ASN A 38 3.58 -9.36 -1.55
N GLN A 39 3.69 -9.87 -0.32
CA GLN A 39 2.57 -9.94 0.64
C GLN A 39 2.66 -8.82 1.67
N LEU A 40 1.54 -8.28 2.12
CA LEU A 40 1.50 -7.31 3.20
C LEU A 40 1.01 -7.96 4.49
N TYR A 41 1.55 -7.52 5.62
CA TYR A 41 1.13 -8.02 6.92
C TYR A 41 1.02 -6.88 7.93
N TYR A 42 -0.23 -6.47 8.18
CA TYR A 42 -0.58 -5.34 9.04
C TYR A 42 0.14 -4.03 8.64
N PRO A 43 0.00 -3.54 7.40
CA PRO A 43 0.67 -2.31 6.98
C PRO A 43 0.18 -1.12 7.80
N TRP A 44 1.06 -0.14 8.01
CA TRP A 44 0.74 1.01 8.87
C TRP A 44 1.17 2.36 8.29
N GLY A 45 2.47 2.64 8.30
CA GLY A 45 3.01 3.93 7.84
C GLY A 45 3.14 3.99 6.32
N LEU A 46 2.82 5.14 5.74
CA LEU A 46 2.93 5.40 4.30
C LEU A 46 3.68 6.71 4.02
N SER A 47 4.48 6.74 2.96
CA SER A 47 5.08 7.97 2.42
C SER A 47 5.25 7.87 0.91
N ILE A 48 5.10 8.98 0.19
CA ILE A 48 5.26 9.04 -1.26
C ILE A 48 6.43 9.96 -1.58
N ASP A 49 7.36 9.51 -2.42
CA ASP A 49 8.45 10.35 -2.90
C ASP A 49 8.07 11.14 -4.17
N GLN A 50 8.93 12.08 -4.54
CA GLN A 50 8.74 12.92 -5.74
C GLN A 50 8.80 12.13 -7.06
N HIS A 51 9.32 10.90 -7.06
CA HIS A 51 9.39 10.04 -8.24
C HIS A 51 8.11 9.19 -8.40
N GLY A 52 7.18 9.27 -7.45
CA GLY A 52 5.93 8.53 -7.48
C GLY A 52 6.08 7.10 -6.97
N TYR A 53 7.01 6.84 -6.04
CA TYR A 53 7.03 5.60 -5.28
C TYR A 53 6.34 5.77 -3.93
N LEU A 54 5.47 4.81 -3.60
CA LEU A 54 4.88 4.67 -2.29
C LEU A 54 5.74 3.71 -1.44
N TYR A 55 6.18 4.17 -0.28
CA TYR A 55 6.89 3.40 0.73
C TYR A 55 5.93 3.04 1.86
N VAL A 56 5.99 1.79 2.28
CA VAL A 56 5.04 1.19 3.20
C VAL A 56 5.81 0.53 4.33
N ALA A 57 5.52 0.92 5.57
CA ALA A 57 5.93 0.17 6.73
C ALA A 57 5.03 -1.07 6.86
N ASP A 58 5.55 -2.20 6.39
CA ASP A 58 4.93 -3.51 6.47
C ASP A 58 5.20 -4.08 7.86
N HIS A 59 4.46 -3.54 8.84
CA HIS A 59 4.84 -3.49 10.24
C HIS A 59 5.16 -4.87 10.82
N SER A 60 4.25 -5.82 10.63
CA SER A 60 4.41 -7.12 11.26
C SER A 60 5.40 -8.01 10.51
N SER A 61 5.65 -7.75 9.22
CA SER A 61 6.74 -8.37 8.44
C SER A 61 8.11 -7.71 8.66
N HIS A 62 8.20 -6.71 9.52
CA HIS A 62 9.46 -6.06 9.93
C HIS A 62 10.29 -5.53 8.75
N ARG A 63 9.62 -5.00 7.72
CA ARG A 63 10.27 -4.50 6.50
C ARG A 63 9.62 -3.23 5.97
N ILE A 64 10.31 -2.61 5.02
CA ILE A 64 9.75 -1.55 4.18
C ILE A 64 9.56 -2.10 2.78
N GLN A 65 8.36 -1.95 2.22
CA GLN A 65 8.07 -2.27 0.83
C GLN A 65 7.89 -0.98 0.01
N ARG A 66 8.19 -1.05 -1.29
CA ARG A 66 8.09 0.09 -2.22
C ARG A 66 7.28 -0.28 -3.45
N PHE A 67 6.29 0.54 -3.79
CA PHE A 67 5.38 0.32 -4.92
C PHE A 67 5.43 1.50 -5.90
N PRO A 68 5.55 1.26 -7.22
CA PRO A 68 5.41 2.32 -8.22
C PRO A 68 3.94 2.74 -8.35
N LEU A 69 3.65 4.05 -8.30
CA LEU A 69 2.29 4.58 -8.46
C LEU A 69 1.91 4.87 -9.92
N LYS A 70 2.89 4.87 -10.82
CA LYS A 70 2.67 4.92 -12.27
C LYS A 70 3.17 3.60 -12.84
N LYS A 71 2.36 2.96 -13.68
CA LYS A 71 2.87 1.95 -14.60
C LYS A 71 3.39 2.70 -15.82
N ASP A 72 4.63 2.45 -16.18
CA ASP A 72 5.13 2.77 -17.53
C ASP A 72 4.37 1.93 -18.57
#